data_AF-A0A7W0UG03-F1
#
_entry.id   AF-A0A7W0UG03-F1
#
_cell.length_a   1.000
_cell.length_b   1.000
_cell.length_c   1.000
_cell.angle_alpha   90.00
_cell.angle_beta   90.00
_cell.angle_gamma   90.00
#
_symmetry.space_group_name_H-M   'P 1'
#
loop_
_entity.id
_entity.type
_entity.pdbx_description
1 polymer ?
#
loop_
_entity_poly.entity_id
_entity_poly.type
_entity_poly.pdbx_seq_one_letter_code
_entity_poly.pdbx_strand_id
1 'polypeptide(L)'
;MSEPVTRALGTGDLDAFRRAGHALIDAVVYHLAELPARPVWRPLPDDLRAALLTLPLPEGPTGLEALAGTMARDVLPHAMGNGHPAFFGWVNSPPALAGV
;
A
#
# COMPACT_ATOMS: atom_id res chain seq x y z
N MET A 1 -33.53 13.40 15.47
CA MET A 1 -32.25 13.52 14.75
C MET A 1 -31.70 12.12 14.63
N SER A 2 -31.86 11.49 13.46
CA SER A 2 -31.39 10.12 13.25
C SER A 2 -29.87 10.11 13.17
N GLU A 3 -29.21 9.29 13.99
CA GLU A 3 -27.81 8.98 13.82
C GLU A 3 -27.56 8.42 12.41
N PRO A 4 -26.48 8.82 11.71
CA PRO A 4 -26.16 8.22 10.44
C PRO A 4 -25.76 6.77 10.71
N VAL A 5 -26.58 5.84 10.24
CA VAL A 5 -26.25 4.41 10.25
C VAL A 5 -25.02 4.25 9.37
N THR A 6 -23.85 4.08 10.00
CA THR A 6 -22.64 3.56 9.38
C THR A 6 -23.06 2.34 8.55
N ARG A 7 -23.00 2.46 7.22
CA ARG A 7 -23.49 1.42 6.31
C ARG A 7 -22.48 0.28 6.29
N ALA A 8 -22.53 -0.56 7.32
CA ALA A 8 -21.59 -1.64 7.53
C ALA A 8 -21.69 -2.69 6.41
N LEU A 9 -20.59 -2.98 5.73
CA LEU A 9 -20.41 -4.19 4.94
C LEU A 9 -19.78 -5.24 5.87
N GLY A 10 -20.60 -6.08 6.50
CA GLY A 10 -20.12 -7.02 7.51
C GLY A 10 -19.69 -6.32 8.81
N THR A 11 -18.46 -6.51 9.27
CA THR A 11 -17.91 -5.97 10.53
C THR A 11 -17.17 -4.62 10.39
N GLY A 12 -17.17 -4.00 9.21
CA GLY A 12 -16.35 -2.81 8.92
C GLY A 12 -17.13 -1.50 8.68
N ASP A 13 -16.46 -0.37 8.92
CA ASP A 13 -16.93 0.99 8.58
C ASP A 13 -16.60 1.31 7.11
N LEU A 14 -17.64 1.52 6.29
CA LEU A 14 -17.53 1.82 4.87
C LEU A 14 -16.90 3.19 4.59
N ASP A 15 -17.10 4.18 5.47
CA ASP A 15 -16.52 5.50 5.27
C ASP A 15 -15.03 5.49 5.60
N ALA A 16 -14.61 4.75 6.62
CA ALA A 16 -13.20 4.46 6.89
C ALA A 16 -12.55 3.71 5.72
N PHE A 17 -13.23 2.68 5.19
CA PHE A 17 -12.77 1.96 4.01
C PHE A 17 -12.59 2.89 2.81
N ARG A 18 -13.57 3.76 2.51
CA ARG A 18 -13.49 4.71 1.40
C ARG A 18 -12.30 5.65 1.56
N ARG A 19 -12.12 6.26 2.73
CA ARG A 19 -11.01 7.20 2.99
C ARG A 19 -9.66 6.52 2.87
N ALA A 20 -9.49 5.36 3.50
CA ALA A 20 -8.25 4.60 3.46
C ALA A 20 -7.93 4.11 2.04
N GLY A 21 -8.94 3.62 1.32
CA GLY A 21 -8.80 3.17 -0.07
C GLY A 21 -8.38 4.31 -1.01
N HIS A 22 -9.03 5.48 -0.94
CA HIS A 22 -8.62 6.64 -1.73
C HIS A 22 -7.18 7.06 -1.43
N ALA A 23 -6.80 7.15 -0.16
CA ALA A 23 -5.44 7.50 0.23
C ALA A 23 -4.40 6.49 -0.28
N LEU A 24 -4.73 5.19 -0.27
CA LEU A 24 -3.85 4.15 -0.78
C LEU A 24 -3.72 4.21 -2.31
N ILE A 25 -4.81 4.43 -3.04
CA ILE A 25 -4.78 4.61 -4.50
C ILE A 25 -3.96 5.84 -4.87
N ASP A 26 -4.13 6.96 -4.18
CA ASP A 26 -3.31 8.16 -4.40
C ASP A 26 -1.82 7.85 -4.20
N ALA A 27 -1.46 7.12 -3.13
CA ALA A 27 -0.08 6.71 -2.89
C ALA A 27 0.48 5.81 -4.01
N VAL A 28 -0.32 4.90 -4.56
CA VAL A 28 0.06 4.07 -5.71
C VAL A 28 0.26 4.93 -6.97
N VAL A 29 -0.66 5.86 -7.25
CA VAL A 29 -0.52 6.79 -8.38
C VAL A 29 0.76 7.60 -8.27
N TYR A 30 1.05 8.18 -7.10
CA TYR A 30 2.30 8.93 -6.89
C TYR A 30 3.52 8.04 -7.07
N HIS A 31 3.53 6.85 -6.47
CA HIS A 31 4.64 5.91 -6.62
C HIS A 31 4.93 5.59 -8.09
N LEU A 32 3.89 5.20 -8.85
CA LEU A 32 4.03 4.83 -10.26
C LEU A 32 4.48 6.01 -11.13
N ALA A 33 3.96 7.22 -10.88
CA ALA A 33 4.35 8.43 -11.61
C ALA A 33 5.82 8.80 -11.39
N GLU A 34 6.37 8.54 -10.20
CA GLU A 34 7.75 8.85 -9.85
C GLU A 34 8.76 7.78 -10.31
N LEU A 35 8.30 6.58 -10.66
CA LEU A 35 9.18 5.45 -11.02
C LEU A 35 10.25 5.82 -12.07
N PRO A 36 9.93 6.49 -13.20
CA PRO A 36 10.94 6.80 -14.21
C PRO A 36 12.09 7.70 -13.73
N ALA A 37 11.90 8.44 -12.63
CA ALA A 37 12.89 9.35 -12.05
C ALA A 37 13.63 8.75 -10.85
N ARG A 38 13.31 7.51 -10.45
CA ARG A 38 13.88 6.83 -9.28
C ARG A 38 14.82 5.70 -9.71
N PRO A 39 15.62 5.14 -8.78
CA PRO A 39 16.39 3.93 -9.07
C PRO A 39 15.45 2.78 -9.45
N VAL A 40 15.89 1.94 -10.40
CA VAL A 40 15.16 0.73 -10.84
C VAL A 40 14.79 -0.18 -9.68
N TRP A 41 15.66 -0.28 -8.68
CA TRP A 41 15.42 -1.07 -7.48
C TRP A 41 15.97 -0.34 -6.26
N ARG A 42 15.19 -0.38 -5.17
CA ARG A 42 15.59 0.11 -3.86
C ARG A 42 15.54 -1.06 -2.88
N PRO A 43 16.69 -1.49 -2.30
CA PRO A 43 16.68 -2.55 -1.30
C PRO A 43 15.83 -2.14 -0.09
N LEU A 44 15.15 -3.12 0.50
CA LEU A 44 14.50 -2.95 1.80
C LEU A 44 15.60 -2.83 2.87
N PRO A 45 15.67 -1.73 3.66
CA PRO A 45 16.62 -1.58 4.76
C PRO A 45 16.53 -2.74 5.74
N ASP A 46 17.66 -3.17 6.30
CA ASP A 46 17.72 -4.37 7.15
C ASP A 46 16.96 -4.20 8.47
N ASP A 47 16.96 -2.99 9.04
CA ASP A 47 16.17 -2.63 10.22
C ASP A 47 14.67 -2.70 9.93
N LEU A 48 14.25 -2.15 8.79
CA LEU A 48 12.84 -2.22 8.36
C LEU A 48 12.42 -3.66 8.06
N ARG A 49 13.28 -4.44 7.41
CA ARG A 49 13.07 -5.87 7.17
C ARG A 49 12.88 -6.61 8.49
N ALA A 50 13.77 -6.41 9.45
CA ALA A 50 13.68 -7.06 10.75
C ALA A 50 12.38 -6.66 11.48
N ALA A 51 12.03 -5.37 11.46
CA ALA A 51 10.80 -4.86 12.05
C ALA A 51 9.56 -5.50 11.43
N LEU A 52 9.46 -5.58 10.10
CA LEU A 52 8.31 -6.18 9.41
C LEU A 52 8.21 -7.69 9.65
N LEU A 53 9.32 -8.42 9.66
CA LEU A 53 9.34 -9.87 9.88
C LEU A 53 9.02 -10.29 11.32
N THR A 54 9.26 -9.39 12.28
CA THR A 54 9.02 -9.64 13.71
C THR A 54 7.81 -8.89 14.25
N LEU A 55 7.09 -8.16 13.39
CA LEU A 55 5.91 -7.39 13.78
C LEU A 55 4.85 -8.34 14.35
N PRO A 56 4.48 -8.19 15.64
CA PRO A 56 3.46 -9.04 16.24
C PRO A 56 2.10 -8.76 15.58
N LEU A 57 1.28 -9.80 15.47
CA LEU A 57 -0.12 -9.59 15.11
C LEU A 57 -0.79 -8.78 16.23
N PRO A 58 -1.56 -7.74 15.90
CA PRO A 58 -2.26 -6.94 16.89
C PRO A 58 -3.32 -7.79 17.62
N GLU A 59 -3.46 -7.59 18.92
CA GLU A 59 -4.47 -8.29 19.75
C GLU A 59 -5.90 -7.80 19.45
N GLY A 60 -6.04 -6.68 18.76
CA GLY A 60 -7.31 -6.06 18.39
C GLY A 60 -7.31 -5.51 16.96
N PRO A 61 -8.44 -4.92 16.53
CA PRO A 61 -8.56 -4.37 15.19
C PRO A 61 -7.57 -3.22 14.95
N THR A 62 -6.96 -3.20 13.77
CA THR A 62 -6.14 -2.09 13.28
C THR A 62 -6.96 -1.23 12.33
N GLY A 63 -6.87 0.09 12.47
CA GLY A 63 -7.54 1.03 11.57
C GLY A 63 -6.99 0.95 10.14
N LEU A 64 -7.88 1.01 9.15
CA LEU A 64 -7.51 0.88 7.73
C LEU A 64 -6.60 2.02 7.27
N GLU A 65 -6.79 3.24 7.79
CA GLU A 65 -5.95 4.39 7.48
C GLU A 65 -4.50 4.18 7.95
N ALA A 66 -4.32 3.57 9.14
CA ALA A 66 -2.99 3.25 9.65
C ALA A 66 -2.31 2.18 8.79
N LEU A 67 -3.06 1.13 8.41
CA LEU A 67 -2.56 0.07 7.53
C LEU A 67 -2.19 0.60 6.14
N ALA A 68 -3.04 1.43 5.53
CA ALA A 68 -2.76 2.08 4.25
C ALA A 68 -1.50 2.95 4.33
N GLY A 69 -1.33 3.70 5.42
CA GLY A 69 -0.13 4.49 5.68
C GLY A 69 1.14 3.64 5.78
N THR A 70 1.10 2.51 6.48
CA THR A 70 2.22 1.56 6.56
C THR A 70 2.53 0.96 5.19
N MET A 71 1.52 0.53 4.43
CA MET A 71 1.72 0.00 3.07
C MET A 71 2.40 1.02 2.15
N ALA A 72 1.93 2.28 2.18
CA ALA A 72 2.48 3.35 1.35
C ALA A 72 3.94 3.71 1.72
N ARG A 73 4.30 3.69 3.00
CA ARG A 73 5.63 4.10 3.47
C ARG A 73 6.65 2.97 3.45
N ASP A 74 6.26 1.80 3.93
CA ASP A 74 7.22 0.75 4.36
C ASP A 74 7.25 -0.44 3.38
N VAL A 75 6.26 -0.56 2.51
CA VAL A 75 6.15 -1.68 1.55
C VAL A 75 6.31 -1.19 0.11
N LEU A 76 5.46 -0.26 -0.33
CA LEU A 76 5.38 0.19 -1.71
C LEU A 76 6.72 0.68 -2.31
N PRO A 77 7.58 1.43 -1.59
CA PRO A 77 8.85 1.91 -2.15
C PRO A 77 9.91 0.82 -2.39
N HIS A 78 9.67 -0.39 -1.91
CA HIS A 78 10.64 -1.49 -1.90
C HIS A 78 10.25 -2.64 -2.84
N ALA A 79 9.36 -2.40 -3.80
CA ALA A 79 9.06 -3.35 -4.87
C ALA A 79 10.34 -3.72 -5.65
N MET A 80 10.38 -4.93 -6.20
CA MET A 80 11.54 -5.52 -6.88
C MET A 80 11.85 -4.89 -8.27
N GLY A 81 11.36 -3.69 -8.54
CA GLY A 81 11.56 -2.90 -9.77
C GLY A 81 10.44 -2.96 -10.80
N ASN A 82 9.38 -3.74 -10.54
CA ASN A 82 8.23 -3.85 -11.43
C ASN A 82 7.57 -2.48 -11.67
N GLY A 83 7.31 -2.17 -12.93
CA GLY A 83 6.74 -0.89 -13.37
C GLY A 83 7.77 0.17 -13.76
N HIS A 84 9.05 0.01 -13.43
CA HIS A 84 10.08 0.92 -13.91
C HIS A 84 10.40 0.63 -15.39
N PRO A 85 10.48 1.64 -16.29
CA PRO A 85 10.74 1.45 -17.73
C PRO A 85 12.12 0.87 -18.09
N ALA A 86 12.97 0.64 -17.08
CA ALA A 86 14.33 0.12 -17.22
C ALA A 86 14.55 -1.16 -16.39
N PHE A 87 13.44 -1.74 -15.88
CA PHE A 87 13.47 -3.05 -15.26
C PHE A 87 13.24 -4.14 -16.31
N PHE A 88 14.25 -4.99 -16.53
CA PHE A 88 14.23 -6.06 -17.53
C PHE A 88 14.19 -7.47 -16.89
N GLY A 89 13.78 -7.57 -15.62
CA GLY A 89 13.57 -8.85 -14.95
C GLY A 89 12.30 -9.55 -15.46
N TRP A 90 12.32 -10.87 -15.50
CA TRP A 90 11.27 -11.70 -16.09
C TRP A 90 10.70 -12.66 -15.04
N VAL A 91 9.78 -12.20 -14.20
CA VAL A 91 8.94 -13.08 -13.34
C VAL A 91 7.64 -12.35 -13.03
N ASN A 92 7.77 -11.08 -12.65
CA ASN A 92 6.65 -10.22 -12.29
C ASN A 92 6.38 -9.23 -13.43
N SER A 93 5.15 -9.19 -13.92
CA SER A 93 4.74 -8.26 -14.96
C SER A 93 4.72 -6.81 -14.44
N PRO A 94 4.95 -5.80 -15.29
CA PRO A 94 4.66 -4.42 -14.91
C PRO A 94 3.16 -4.27 -14.57
N PRO A 95 2.79 -3.39 -13.63
CA PRO A 95 1.41 -3.15 -13.28
C PRO A 95 0.64 -2.56 -14.47
N ALA A 96 -0.58 -3.06 -14.69
CA ALA A 96 -1.53 -2.44 -15.59
C ALA A 96 -2.53 -1.62 -14.77
N LEU A 97 -2.78 -0.36 -15.14
CA LEU A 97 -3.64 0.54 -14.36
C LEU A 97 -5.06 0.00 -14.13
N ALA A 98 -5.58 -0.80 -15.07
CA ALA A 98 -6.90 -1.42 -14.94
C ALA A 98 -6.95 -2.58 -13.92
N GLY A 99 -5.80 -3.11 -13.51
CA GLY A 99 -5.68 -4.19 -12.52
C GLY A 99 -5.18 -3.71 -11.15
N VAL A 100 -5.06 -2.40 -10.96
CA VAL A 100 -4.68 -1.74 -9.70
C VAL A 100 -5.95 -1.28 -8.96
#